data_AF-I2CPT6-F1
#
_entry.id   AF-I2CPT6-F1
#
_cell.length_a   1.000
_cell.length_b   1.000
_cell.length_c   1.000
_cell.angle_alpha   90.00
_cell.angle_beta   90.00
_cell.angle_gamma   90.00
#
_symmetry.space_group_name_H-M   'P 1'
#
loop_
_entity.id
_entity.type
_entity.pdbx_description
1 polymer ?
#
loop_
_entity_poly.entity_id
_entity_poly.type
_entity_poly.pdbx_seq_one_letter_code
_entity_poly.pdbx_strand_id
1 'polypeptide(L)'
;MVTASHLPMDRNGFKMFSRQGKGGLTEAEVSDVVALAAEIFQDQHGAYPNLDIPTTRPHPHWLKAHRFLQDVYGEHLSQLIRNCAAKGRNFEKPLEGMRVVLNPVNGAGGFFVHVLEACGADTRGSFNLAPDGHFPNEPPNPEDPATMRAT
;
A
#
# COMPACT_ATOMS: atom_id res chain seq x y z
N MET A 1 -6.40 3.71 5.36
CA MET A 1 -5.38 3.74 4.28
C MET A 1 -5.50 5.06 3.55
N VAL A 2 -4.40 5.78 3.35
CA VAL A 2 -4.38 7.06 2.64
C VAL A 2 -3.87 6.80 1.23
N THR A 3 -4.77 6.82 0.24
CA THR A 3 -4.47 6.55 -1.16
C THR A 3 -5.66 6.93 -2.04
N ALA A 4 -5.36 7.51 -3.20
CA ALA A 4 -6.31 7.72 -4.28
C ALA A 4 -6.30 6.56 -5.31
N SER A 5 -5.76 5.39 -4.94
CA SER A 5 -5.57 4.25 -5.82
C SER A 5 -4.61 4.57 -6.98
N HIS A 6 -5.12 4.65 -8.21
CA HIS A 6 -4.37 4.92 -9.45
C HIS A 6 -4.58 6.37 -9.96
N LEU A 7 -5.31 7.20 -9.21
CA LEU A 7 -5.56 8.58 -9.62
C LEU A 7 -4.24 9.40 -9.65
N PRO A 8 -4.19 10.48 -10.45
CA PRO A 8 -2.98 11.28 -10.57
C PRO A 8 -2.54 11.92 -9.25
N MET A 9 -1.29 12.40 -9.22
CA MET A 9 -0.63 12.95 -8.01
C MET A 9 -1.37 14.10 -7.32
N ASP A 10 -2.27 14.80 -8.03
CA ASP A 10 -3.07 15.91 -7.51
C ASP A 10 -4.37 15.45 -6.81
N ARG A 11 -4.61 14.13 -6.74
CA ARG A 11 -5.74 13.54 -6.03
C ARG A 11 -5.28 12.82 -4.77
N ASN A 12 -6.11 12.87 -3.73
CA ASN A 12 -5.94 12.10 -2.51
C ASN A 12 -7.20 11.27 -2.23
N GLY A 13 -7.13 10.42 -1.21
CA GLY A 13 -8.26 9.58 -0.82
C GLY A 13 -8.02 8.89 0.50
N PHE A 14 -9.11 8.57 1.19
CA PHE A 14 -9.12 7.78 2.41
C PHE A 14 -9.97 6.53 2.18
N LYS A 15 -9.39 5.37 2.51
CA LYS A 15 -10.10 4.09 2.59
C LYS A 15 -10.10 3.62 4.03
N MET A 16 -11.27 3.42 4.61
CA MET A 16 -11.44 2.98 5.99
C MET A 16 -11.84 1.50 6.01
N PHE A 17 -11.30 0.77 6.98
CA PHE A 17 -11.50 -0.67 7.15
C PHE A 17 -11.93 -0.93 8.58
N SER A 18 -12.94 -1.78 8.75
CA SER A 18 -13.43 -2.21 10.06
C SER A 18 -12.89 -3.61 10.36
N ARG A 19 -12.68 -3.93 11.65
CA ARG A 19 -12.46 -5.33 12.06
C ARG A 19 -13.77 -6.11 12.06
N GLN A 20 -14.88 -5.42 12.30
CA GLN A 20 -16.21 -6.02 12.43
C GLN A 20 -16.83 -6.26 11.05
N GLY A 21 -16.68 -5.30 10.13
CA GLY A 21 -16.95 -5.49 8.71
C GLY A 21 -15.80 -6.27 8.09
N LYS A 22 -16.06 -7.30 7.28
CA LYS A 22 -15.02 -8.15 6.66
C LYS A 22 -14.29 -7.41 5.51
N GLY A 23 -13.77 -6.21 5.75
CA GLY A 23 -13.10 -5.40 4.73
C GLY A 23 -13.30 -3.90 4.88
N GLY A 24 -13.40 -3.22 3.74
CA GLY A 24 -13.70 -1.79 3.66
C GLY A 24 -15.11 -1.48 4.14
N LEU A 25 -15.35 -0.21 4.49
CA LEU A 25 -16.70 0.27 4.78
C LEU A 25 -17.63 0.08 3.58
N THR A 26 -18.88 -0.25 3.86
CA THR A 26 -19.99 -0.26 2.90
C THR A 26 -20.39 1.15 2.50
N GLU A 27 -21.16 1.28 1.41
CA GLU A 27 -21.67 2.59 0.95
C GLU A 27 -22.48 3.32 2.03
N ALA A 28 -23.31 2.60 2.78
CA ALA A 28 -24.08 3.16 3.89
C ALA A 28 -23.16 3.68 5.01
N GLU A 29 -22.19 2.86 5.44
CA GLU A 29 -21.22 3.28 6.47
C GLU A 29 -20.35 4.46 6.01
N VAL A 30 -19.98 4.53 4.72
CA VAL A 30 -19.27 5.69 4.17
C VAL A 30 -20.16 6.93 4.22
N SER A 31 -21.43 6.81 3.87
CA SER A 31 -22.39 7.92 3.92
C SER A 31 -22.56 8.45 5.35
N ASP A 32 -22.65 7.55 6.33
CA ASP A 32 -22.73 7.90 7.75
C ASP A 32 -21.47 8.64 8.23
N VAL A 33 -20.28 8.15 7.85
CA VAL A 33 -19.00 8.80 8.18
C VAL A 33 -18.91 10.20 7.57
N VAL A 34 -19.34 10.37 6.32
CA VAL A 34 -19.34 11.67 5.64
C VAL A 34 -20.33 12.63 6.28
N ALA A 35 -21.54 12.16 6.62
CA ALA A 35 -22.55 12.97 7.30
C ALA A 35 -22.05 13.46 8.67
N LEU A 36 -21.47 12.57 9.48
CA LEU A 36 -20.90 12.92 10.77
C LEU A 36 -19.73 13.91 10.64
N ALA A 37 -18.85 13.72 9.65
CA ALA A 37 -17.75 14.65 9.40
C ALA A 37 -18.27 16.04 9.01
N ALA A 38 -19.34 16.11 8.22
CA ALA A 38 -19.97 17.38 7.84
C ALA A 38 -20.61 18.10 9.04
N GLU A 39 -21.29 17.36 9.93
CA GLU A 39 -21.86 17.90 11.17
C GLU A 39 -20.75 18.48 12.07
N ILE A 40 -19.68 17.74 12.31
CA ILE A 40 -18.52 18.21 13.10
C ILE A 40 -17.92 19.48 12.49
N PHE A 41 -17.78 19.53 11.17
CA PHE A 41 -17.24 20.71 10.48
C PHE A 41 -18.16 21.93 10.60
N GLN A 42 -19.48 21.74 10.56
CA GLN A 42 -20.46 22.80 10.77
C GLN A 42 -20.44 23.32 12.22
N ASP A 43 -20.41 22.41 13.20
CA ASP A 43 -20.34 22.75 14.63
C ASP A 43 -19.07 23.53 14.98
N GLN A 44 -17.99 23.32 14.21
CA GLN A 44 -16.75 24.06 14.33
C GLN A 44 -16.69 25.32 13.47
N HIS A 45 -17.84 25.78 12.96
CA HIS A 45 -17.97 26.98 12.13
C HIS A 45 -17.04 26.98 10.90
N GLY A 46 -16.85 25.80 10.30
CA GLY A 46 -15.96 25.63 9.15
C GLY A 46 -14.47 25.66 9.47
N ALA A 47 -14.10 25.65 10.76
CA ALA A 47 -12.74 25.36 11.18
C ALA A 47 -12.54 23.85 11.28
N TYR A 48 -11.37 23.37 10.88
CA TYR A 48 -10.95 22.03 11.26
C TYR A 48 -10.68 21.97 12.75
N PRO A 49 -10.91 20.83 13.41
CA PRO A 49 -10.58 20.70 14.82
C PRO A 49 -9.11 21.01 14.97
N ASN A 50 -8.78 21.89 15.91
CA ASN A 50 -7.39 22.15 16.27
C ASN A 50 -6.90 20.91 17.02
N LEU A 51 -6.60 19.86 16.26
CA LEU A 51 -5.96 18.67 16.78
C LEU A 51 -4.54 19.13 17.09
N ASP A 52 -4.26 19.34 18.37
CA ASP A 52 -2.91 19.60 18.88
C ASP A 52 -2.08 18.31 18.69
N ILE A 53 -1.79 18.00 17.42
CA ILE A 53 -1.00 16.85 17.00
C ILE A 53 0.44 17.34 17.02
N PRO A 54 1.28 16.89 17.98
CA PRO A 54 2.65 17.36 18.03
C PRO A 54 3.37 16.83 16.79
N THR A 55 3.73 17.75 15.89
CA THR A 55 4.38 17.44 14.60
C THR A 55 5.79 16.87 14.77
N THR A 56 6.38 17.03 15.96
CA THR A 56 7.75 16.61 16.29
C THR A 56 7.82 15.32 17.11
N ARG A 57 6.73 14.95 17.81
CA ARG A 57 6.69 13.72 18.60
C ARG A 57 5.25 13.23 18.75
N PRO A 58 4.82 12.21 17.98
CA PRO A 58 3.49 11.66 18.15
C PRO A 58 3.30 11.19 19.59
N HIS A 59 2.13 11.46 20.17
CA HIS A 59 1.80 11.05 21.53
C HIS A 59 2.09 9.54 21.68
N PRO A 60 2.70 9.07 22.79
CA PRO A 60 3.14 7.68 22.92
C PRO A 60 2.03 6.63 22.80
N HIS A 61 0.76 7.05 22.94
CA HIS A 61 -0.41 6.19 22.70
C HIS A 61 -0.90 6.16 21.24
N TRP A 62 -0.53 7.13 20.41
CA TRP A 62 -0.95 7.23 19.01
C TRP A 62 -0.05 6.41 18.08
N LEU A 63 1.24 6.33 18.40
CA LEU A 63 2.22 5.60 17.60
C LEU A 63 2.84 4.48 18.43
N LYS A 64 2.33 3.26 18.23
CA LYS A 64 2.95 2.04 18.76
C LYS A 64 3.92 1.48 17.72
N ALA A 65 5.16 1.95 17.71
CA ALA A 65 6.19 1.40 16.83
C ALA A 65 6.55 -0.04 17.28
N HIS A 66 5.98 -1.04 16.63
CA HIS A 66 6.29 -2.45 16.92
C HIS A 66 7.16 -3.06 15.81
N ARG A 67 6.79 -2.90 14.53
CA ARG A 67 7.54 -3.31 13.33
C ARG A 67 7.06 -2.51 12.11
N PHE A 68 7.85 -2.45 11.03
CA PHE A 68 7.35 -1.95 9.76
C PHE A 68 6.31 -2.94 9.21
N LEU A 69 5.16 -2.43 8.77
CA LEU A 69 4.09 -3.28 8.21
C LEU A 69 4.57 -4.09 7.00
N GLN A 70 5.48 -3.52 6.21
CA GLN A 70 6.07 -4.16 5.04
C GLN A 70 6.85 -5.43 5.41
N ASP A 71 7.54 -5.45 6.56
CA ASP A 71 8.29 -6.63 7.01
C ASP A 71 7.32 -7.76 7.36
N VAL A 72 6.34 -7.47 8.23
CA VAL A 72 5.34 -8.45 8.70
C VAL A 72 4.51 -8.98 7.53
N TYR A 73 4.08 -8.10 6.64
CA TYR A 73 3.30 -8.48 5.48
C TYR A 73 4.15 -9.21 4.44
N GLY A 74 5.40 -8.79 4.22
CA GLY A 74 6.35 -9.43 3.31
C GLY A 74 6.72 -10.85 3.73
N GLU A 75 6.92 -11.09 5.03
CA GLU A 75 7.09 -12.44 5.60
C GLU A 75 5.86 -13.32 5.30
N HIS A 76 4.66 -12.80 5.55
CA HIS A 76 3.41 -13.52 5.29
C HIS A 76 3.26 -13.89 3.81
N LEU A 77 3.51 -12.95 2.90
CA LEU A 77 3.45 -13.17 1.46
C LEU A 77 4.50 -14.19 0.99
N SER A 78 5.72 -14.10 1.51
CA SER A 78 6.78 -15.08 1.21
C SER A 78 6.31 -16.48 1.59
N GLN A 79 5.71 -16.63 2.77
CA GLN A 79 5.16 -17.92 3.21
C GLN A 79 4.06 -18.44 2.29
N LEU A 80 3.15 -17.57 1.83
CA LEU A 80 2.12 -17.94 0.86
C LEU A 80 2.72 -18.43 -0.46
N ILE A 81 3.70 -17.70 -1.01
CA ILE A 81 4.41 -18.09 -2.23
C ILE A 81 5.06 -19.46 -2.06
N ARG A 82 5.78 -19.68 -0.95
CA ARG A 82 6.41 -20.98 -0.64
C ARG A 82 5.39 -22.10 -0.61
N ASN A 83 4.29 -21.92 0.11
CA ASN A 83 3.24 -22.93 0.23
C ASN A 83 2.58 -23.26 -1.12
N CYS A 84 2.39 -22.26 -1.99
CA CYS A 84 1.73 -22.45 -3.28
C CYS A 84 2.67 -22.93 -4.40
N ALA A 85 3.92 -22.48 -4.42
CA ALA A 85 4.85 -22.63 -5.53
C ALA A 85 5.88 -23.74 -5.33
N ALA A 86 6.12 -24.22 -4.11
CA ALA A 86 7.15 -25.24 -3.82
C ALA A 86 6.80 -26.68 -4.28
N LYS A 87 5.78 -26.88 -5.13
CA LYS A 87 5.29 -28.19 -5.62
C LYS A 87 6.40 -29.09 -6.19
N GLY A 88 7.12 -29.83 -5.34
CA GLY A 88 8.30 -30.62 -5.71
C GLY A 88 9.59 -29.81 -5.96
N ARG A 89 9.62 -28.53 -5.57
CA ARG A 89 10.79 -27.64 -5.67
C ARG A 89 11.37 -27.33 -4.30
N ASN A 90 12.48 -26.60 -4.27
CA ASN A 90 13.03 -26.04 -3.03
C ASN A 90 11.96 -25.17 -2.34
N PHE A 91 11.58 -25.52 -1.11
CA PHE A 91 10.57 -24.82 -0.37
C PHE A 91 10.97 -23.39 0.02
N GLU A 92 12.23 -23.16 0.36
CA GLU A 92 12.72 -21.82 0.73
C GLU A 92 12.86 -20.91 -0.48
N LYS A 93 13.29 -21.49 -1.61
CA LYS A 93 13.52 -20.79 -2.87
C LYS A 93 12.69 -21.36 -4.02
N PRO A 94 11.34 -21.30 -3.94
CA PRO A 94 10.47 -21.90 -4.94
C PRO A 94 10.51 -21.19 -6.29
N LEU A 95 11.05 -19.96 -6.35
CA LEU A 95 11.18 -19.14 -7.55
C LEU A 95 12.61 -19.17 -8.12
N GLU A 96 13.49 -20.03 -7.62
CA GLU A 96 14.85 -20.16 -8.14
C GLU A 96 14.87 -20.43 -9.65
N GLY A 97 15.72 -19.69 -10.37
CA GLY A 97 15.81 -19.73 -11.83
C GLY A 97 14.78 -18.84 -12.56
N MET A 98 13.81 -18.24 -11.86
CA MET A 98 12.88 -17.28 -12.45
C MET A 98 13.49 -15.87 -12.45
N ARG A 99 13.39 -15.19 -13.59
CA ARG A 99 13.65 -13.75 -13.69
C ARG A 99 12.33 -13.01 -13.63
N VAL A 100 12.16 -12.14 -12.64
CA VAL A 100 10.93 -11.38 -12.41
C VAL A 100 11.30 -9.91 -12.32
N VAL A 101 10.70 -9.09 -13.19
CA VAL A 101 10.89 -7.65 -13.18
C VAL A 101 9.68 -7.01 -12.53
N LEU A 102 9.91 -6.19 -11.50
CA LEU A 102 8.87 -5.38 -10.89
C LEU A 102 9.03 -3.92 -11.30
N ASN A 103 7.93 -3.31 -11.73
CA ASN A 103 7.80 -1.87 -11.89
C ASN A 103 6.56 -1.40 -11.10
N PRO A 104 6.74 -0.92 -9.87
CA PRO A 104 5.65 -0.41 -9.04
C PRO A 104 5.39 1.08 -9.27
N VAL A 105 6.01 1.68 -10.31
CA VAL A 105 5.75 3.06 -10.75
C VAL A 105 5.97 4.08 -9.63
N ASN A 106 7.02 3.95 -8.81
CA ASN A 106 7.25 4.81 -7.64
C ASN A 106 6.05 4.86 -6.67
N GLY A 107 5.22 3.81 -6.67
CA GLY A 107 4.16 3.58 -5.70
C GLY A 107 4.63 2.75 -4.50
N ALA A 108 3.71 2.45 -3.59
CA ALA A 108 4.01 1.74 -2.34
C ALA A 108 4.44 0.27 -2.51
N GLY A 109 4.39 -0.28 -3.74
CA GLY A 109 4.67 -1.68 -4.04
C GLY A 109 6.15 -2.07 -4.14
N GLY A 110 7.10 -1.14 -4.00
CA GLY A 110 8.54 -1.43 -4.11
C GLY A 110 9.02 -2.60 -3.25
N PHE A 111 8.49 -2.75 -2.04
CA PHE A 111 8.90 -3.79 -1.09
C PHE A 111 8.63 -5.22 -1.59
N PHE A 112 7.75 -5.43 -2.58
CA PHE A 112 7.49 -6.77 -3.14
C PHE A 112 8.73 -7.37 -3.79
N VAL A 113 9.72 -6.56 -4.22
CA VAL A 113 11.02 -7.07 -4.68
C VAL A 113 11.68 -7.94 -3.62
N HIS A 114 11.67 -7.52 -2.35
CA HIS A 114 12.27 -8.29 -1.26
C HIS A 114 11.52 -9.60 -0.97
N VAL A 115 10.20 -9.60 -1.17
CA VAL A 115 9.39 -10.83 -1.09
C VAL A 115 9.80 -11.83 -2.16
N LEU A 116 9.98 -11.36 -3.40
CA LEU A 116 10.41 -12.18 -4.54
C LEU A 116 11.83 -12.72 -4.36
N GLU A 117 12.77 -11.87 -3.92
CA GLU A 117 14.16 -12.24 -3.61
C GLU A 117 14.23 -13.28 -2.48
N ALA A 118 13.45 -13.08 -1.40
CA ALA A 118 13.35 -14.02 -0.30
C ALA A 118 12.77 -15.39 -0.71
N CYS A 119 12.12 -15.47 -1.88
CA CYS A 119 11.62 -16.69 -2.50
C CYS A 119 12.54 -17.20 -3.64
N GLY A 120 13.69 -16.58 -3.86
CA GLY A 120 14.73 -17.03 -4.80
C GLY A 120 14.63 -16.49 -6.23
N ALA A 121 13.75 -15.53 -6.51
CA ALA A 121 13.68 -14.92 -7.83
C ALA A 121 14.86 -13.97 -8.11
N ASP A 122 15.27 -13.86 -9.37
CA ASP A 122 16.21 -12.84 -9.86
C ASP A 122 15.44 -11.57 -10.27
N THR A 123 15.61 -10.51 -9.48
CA THR A 123 14.88 -9.24 -9.58
C THR A 123 15.70 -8.09 -10.14
N ARG A 124 16.94 -8.33 -10.60
CA ARG A 124 17.92 -7.28 -10.97
C ARG A 124 17.44 -6.30 -12.05
N GLY A 125 16.44 -6.67 -12.84
CA GLY A 125 15.84 -5.80 -13.86
C GLY A 125 14.75 -4.86 -13.33
N SER A 126 14.39 -4.92 -12.05
CA SER A 126 13.31 -4.11 -11.45
C SER A 126 13.71 -2.64 -11.33
N PHE A 127 12.74 -1.74 -11.48
CA PHE A 127 12.96 -0.29 -11.52
C PHE A 127 11.77 0.46 -10.91
N ASN A 128 11.90 1.78 -10.72
CA ASN A 128 10.88 2.64 -10.08
C ASN A 128 10.44 2.17 -8.68
N LEU A 129 11.36 1.56 -7.91
CA LEU A 129 11.05 0.88 -6.65
C LEU A 129 10.82 1.82 -5.46
N ALA A 130 11.40 3.02 -5.50
CA ALA A 130 11.34 3.96 -4.39
C ALA A 130 10.09 4.85 -4.50
N PRO A 131 9.20 4.86 -3.49
CA PRO A 131 8.04 5.74 -3.51
C PRO A 131 8.44 7.21 -3.41
N ASP A 132 7.81 8.08 -4.21
CA ASP A 132 8.09 9.53 -4.17
C ASP A 132 6.84 10.44 -4.16
N GLY A 133 5.65 9.87 -4.41
CA GLY A 133 4.38 10.59 -4.45
C GLY A 133 4.16 11.49 -5.67
N HIS A 134 5.14 11.58 -6.58
CA HIS A 134 5.09 12.41 -7.79
C HIS A 134 5.00 11.57 -9.07
N PHE A 135 5.32 10.28 -9.01
CA PHE A 135 5.19 9.34 -10.13
C PHE A 135 5.91 9.84 -11.41
N PRO A 136 7.22 10.14 -11.36
CA PRO A 136 7.94 10.91 -12.37
C PRO A 136 8.15 10.17 -13.68
N ASN A 137 8.03 8.84 -13.67
CA ASN A 137 8.32 7.99 -14.82
C ASN A 137 7.07 7.73 -15.67
N GLU A 138 5.94 7.42 -15.02
CA GLU A 138 4.66 7.16 -15.68
C GLU A 138 3.51 7.29 -14.65
N PRO A 139 2.26 7.47 -15.10
CA PRO A 139 1.10 7.50 -14.20
C PRO A 139 0.98 6.18 -13.41
N PRO A 140 0.55 6.21 -12.13
CA PRO A 140 0.39 5.02 -11.29
C PRO A 140 -0.86 4.21 -11.67
N ASN A 141 -1.07 3.99 -12.96
CA ASN A 141 -2.19 3.27 -13.53
C ASN A 141 -1.68 2.04 -14.31
N PRO A 142 -1.71 0.84 -13.70
CA PRO A 142 -1.26 -0.37 -14.35
C PRO A 142 -2.15 -0.80 -15.54
N GLU A 143 -3.35 -0.24 -15.67
CA GLU A 143 -4.26 -0.49 -16.80
C GLU A 143 -4.05 0.49 -17.95
N ASP A 144 -3.16 1.48 -17.80
CA ASP A 144 -2.83 2.39 -18.88
C ASP A 144 -2.23 1.59 -20.06
N PRO A 145 -2.80 1.71 -21.28
CA PRO A 145 -2.30 1.00 -22.44
C PRO A 145 -0.83 1.27 -22.76
N ALA A 146 -0.29 2.45 -22.39
CA ALA A 146 1.13 2.76 -22.54
C ALA A 146 1.99 1.94 -21.57
N THR A 147 1.59 1.86 -20.30
CA THR A 147 2.26 1.06 -19.26
C THR A 147 2.27 -0.42 -19.65
N MET A 148 1.14 -0.95 -20.12
CA MET A 148 1.01 -2.35 -20.56
C MET A 148 1.88 -2.71 -21.78
N ARG A 149 2.27 -1.72 -22.60
CA ARG A 149 3.16 -1.94 -23.76
C ARG A 149 4.64 -1.91 -23.42
N ALA A 150 5.00 -1.35 -22.27
CA ALA A 150 6.38 -1.20 -21.82
C ALA A 150 6.91 -2.41 -21.01
N THR A 151 6.04 -3.38 -20.71
CA THR A 151 6.31 -4.64 -19.98
C THR A 151 6.35 -5.84 -20.91
#